data_AF-A0AAV0W7N2-F1
#
_entry.id   AF-A0AAV0W7N2-F1
#
_cell.length_a   1.000
_cell.length_b   1.000
_cell.length_c   1.000
_cell.angle_alpha   90.00
_cell.angle_beta   90.00
_cell.angle_gamma   90.00
#
_symmetry.space_group_name_H-M   'P 1'
#
loop_
_entity.id
_entity.type
_entity.pdbx_description
1 polymer ?
#
loop_
_entity_poly.entity_id
_entity_poly.type
_entity_poly.pdbx_seq_one_letter_code
_entity_poly.pdbx_strand_id
1 'polypeptide(L)'
;MAWWLPIFSLVLSLLAADHAVSSGKIPSYVSPCKRDSDDLNQCIANVWEALRPKMGEGIPKLKIPPLEPFLLPETNIDRRSDSLDVKATLTQLAIMGVNNVVFSKLNVNLTDLKGSVSLAFADLNVTTLYVMDAMLMKIIPMKGQGKFNGTIKDVKVNMTGKAELSPKNERGRSYLKLVEIKFKGFIGDATGRLVDTTQNPENSIFAETANMFYDNNRREVLDVLTPFIEEFCESLFLGVANQILSTLPFEEMFIETAPKNPPPPPPL
;
A
#
# COMPACT_ATOMS: atom_id res chain seq x y z
N MET A 1 13.33 -37.68 -44.72
CA MET A 1 12.78 -36.36 -44.33
C MET A 1 11.40 -36.59 -43.72
N ALA A 2 11.28 -36.81 -42.41
CA ALA A 2 10.73 -35.78 -41.53
C ALA A 2 10.94 -36.20 -40.06
N TRP A 3 12.06 -35.80 -39.45
CA TRP A 3 12.43 -36.13 -38.06
C TRP A 3 11.95 -35.08 -37.03
N TRP A 4 11.03 -34.20 -37.42
CA TRP A 4 10.53 -33.06 -36.65
C TRP A 4 9.18 -33.26 -35.92
N LEU A 5 8.45 -34.35 -36.21
CA LEU A 5 7.13 -34.59 -35.62
C LEU A 5 7.12 -34.90 -34.10
N PRO A 6 8.13 -35.54 -33.48
CA PRO A 6 8.09 -35.76 -32.02
C PRO A 6 8.50 -34.53 -31.20
N ILE A 7 9.23 -33.57 -31.79
CA ILE A 7 9.68 -32.35 -31.10
C ILE A 7 8.51 -31.38 -30.90
N PHE A 8 7.59 -31.29 -31.87
CA PHE A 8 6.42 -30.41 -31.78
C PHE A 8 5.42 -30.86 -30.70
N SER A 9 5.35 -32.16 -30.41
CA SER A 9 4.46 -32.70 -29.35
C SER A 9 5.00 -32.45 -27.93
N LEU A 10 6.32 -32.39 -27.77
CA LEU A 10 6.95 -32.08 -26.47
C LEU A 10 6.86 -30.58 -26.13
N VAL A 11 6.93 -29.69 -27.13
CA VAL A 11 6.80 -28.24 -26.92
C VAL A 11 5.36 -27.85 -26.54
N LEU A 12 4.36 -28.53 -27.08
CA LEU A 12 2.96 -28.26 -26.76
C LEU A 12 2.56 -28.71 -25.35
N SER A 13 3.23 -29.71 -24.78
CA SER A 13 3.02 -30.15 -23.39
C SER A 13 3.75 -29.27 -22.35
N LEU A 14 4.80 -28.55 -22.75
CA LEU A 14 5.47 -27.55 -21.91
C LEU A 14 4.73 -26.20 -21.83
N LEU A 15 3.88 -25.88 -22.80
CA LEU A 15 3.04 -24.67 -22.79
C LEU A 15 1.73 -24.83 -21.98
N ALA A 16 1.40 -26.04 -21.53
CA ALA A 16 0.19 -26.29 -20.73
C ALA A 16 0.42 -26.18 -19.21
N ALA A 17 1.64 -25.87 -18.75
CA ALA A 17 2.01 -25.97 -17.34
C ALA A 17 1.98 -24.66 -16.53
N ASP A 18 1.70 -23.49 -17.11
CA ASP A 18 1.89 -22.20 -16.41
C ASP A 18 0.64 -21.30 -16.25
N HIS A 19 -0.56 -21.87 -16.24
CA HIS A 19 -1.78 -21.15 -15.80
C HIS A 19 -2.57 -21.92 -14.74
N ALA A 20 -1.89 -22.57 -13.79
CA ALA A 20 -2.49 -22.71 -12.48
C ALA A 20 -2.44 -21.33 -11.80
N VAL A 21 -3.48 -20.52 -12.01
CA VAL A 21 -3.77 -19.40 -11.10
C VAL A 21 -3.94 -20.04 -9.73
N SER A 22 -2.86 -20.06 -8.95
CA SER A 22 -2.87 -20.40 -7.55
C SER A 22 -3.73 -19.34 -6.88
N SER A 23 -5.03 -19.60 -6.77
CA SER A 23 -5.89 -18.91 -5.81
C SER A 23 -5.12 -18.91 -4.49
N GLY A 24 -4.84 -17.74 -3.94
CA GLY A 24 -4.31 -17.66 -2.58
C GLY A 24 -5.26 -18.48 -1.73
N LYS A 25 -4.73 -19.43 -0.96
CA LYS A 25 -5.51 -20.00 0.13
C LYS A 25 -5.24 -19.12 1.33
N ILE A 26 -6.29 -18.78 2.07
CA ILE A 26 -6.13 -18.11 3.37
C ILE A 26 -5.08 -18.90 4.18
N PRO A 27 -4.04 -18.25 4.71
CA PRO A 27 -3.05 -18.94 5.51
C PRO A 27 -3.71 -19.68 6.67
N SER A 28 -3.22 -20.88 7.02
CA SER A 28 -3.88 -21.74 8.02
C SER A 28 -4.01 -21.14 9.42
N TYR A 29 -3.25 -20.08 9.72
CA TYR A 29 -3.30 -19.32 10.97
C TYR A 29 -4.28 -18.14 10.94
N VAL A 30 -5.00 -17.95 9.83
CA VAL A 30 -6.05 -16.93 9.65
C VAL A 30 -7.37 -17.65 9.39
N SER A 31 -8.41 -17.25 10.11
CA SER A 31 -9.77 -17.75 9.88
C SER A 31 -10.60 -16.75 9.09
N PRO A 32 -11.52 -17.21 8.22
CA PRO A 32 -12.42 -16.32 7.50
C PRO A 32 -13.44 -15.67 8.45
N CYS A 33 -13.94 -14.50 8.07
CA CYS A 33 -14.91 -13.76 8.88
C CYS A 33 -16.35 -14.09 8.49
N LYS A 34 -17.27 -14.08 9.45
CA LYS A 34 -18.70 -14.27 9.15
C LYS A 34 -19.30 -12.95 8.70
N ARG A 35 -20.01 -12.97 7.57
CA ARG A 35 -20.62 -11.76 6.96
C ARG A 35 -21.70 -11.14 7.82
N ASP A 36 -22.56 -11.97 8.40
CA ASP A 36 -23.81 -11.55 9.06
C ASP A 36 -23.67 -11.49 10.59
N SER A 37 -22.44 -11.32 11.06
CA SER A 37 -22.12 -11.34 12.48
C SER A 37 -21.88 -9.93 13.00
N ASP A 38 -22.41 -9.64 14.19
CA ASP A 38 -22.17 -8.36 14.88
C ASP A 38 -20.69 -8.14 15.23
N ASP A 39 -19.85 -9.19 15.13
CA ASP A 39 -18.41 -9.17 15.42
C ASP A 39 -17.50 -9.00 14.18
N LEU A 40 -18.05 -8.70 13.00
CA LEU A 40 -17.28 -8.59 11.74
C LEU A 40 -16.01 -7.73 11.88
N ASN A 41 -16.14 -6.53 12.44
CA ASN A 41 -15.01 -5.61 12.63
C ASN A 41 -13.93 -6.21 13.53
N GLN A 42 -14.32 -6.91 14.61
CA GLN A 42 -13.39 -7.58 15.51
C GLN A 42 -12.71 -8.76 14.81
N CYS A 43 -13.44 -9.51 13.99
CA CYS A 43 -12.85 -10.59 13.20
C CYS A 43 -11.78 -10.07 12.24
N ILE A 44 -12.07 -9.01 11.48
CA ILE A 44 -11.09 -8.41 10.55
C ILE A 44 -9.87 -7.89 11.32
N ALA A 45 -10.06 -7.25 12.48
CA ALA A 45 -8.96 -6.83 13.34
C ALA A 45 -8.09 -8.02 13.79
N ASN A 46 -8.70 -9.15 14.17
CA ASN A 46 -7.97 -10.36 14.55
C ASN A 46 -7.19 -10.97 13.37
N VAL A 47 -7.75 -10.95 12.15
CA VAL A 47 -7.06 -11.37 10.93
C VAL A 47 -5.79 -10.55 10.71
N TRP A 48 -5.87 -9.24 10.89
CA TRP A 48 -4.70 -8.37 10.78
C TRP A 48 -3.64 -8.67 11.83
N GLU A 49 -4.02 -8.78 13.11
CA GLU A 49 -3.06 -9.09 14.17
C GLU A 49 -2.39 -10.46 13.96
N ALA A 50 -3.08 -11.42 13.34
CA ALA A 50 -2.50 -12.70 12.95
C ALA A 50 -1.53 -12.59 11.76
N LEU A 51 -1.76 -11.66 10.83
CA LEU A 51 -0.88 -11.42 9.68
C LEU A 51 0.34 -10.55 10.03
N ARG A 52 0.16 -9.55 10.90
CA ARG A 52 1.14 -8.51 11.22
C ARG A 52 2.54 -9.01 11.56
N PRO A 53 2.74 -10.04 12.41
CA PRO A 53 4.08 -10.55 12.71
C PRO A 53 4.86 -11.03 11.46
N LYS A 54 4.14 -11.40 10.39
CA LYS A 54 4.71 -11.93 9.14
C LYS A 54 4.79 -10.88 8.04
N MET A 55 4.11 -9.74 8.16
CA MET A 55 4.12 -8.72 7.11
C MET A 55 5.47 -7.99 7.01
N GLY A 56 6.28 -7.98 8.07
CA GLY A 56 7.65 -7.44 8.03
C GLY A 56 8.50 -8.07 6.91
N GLU A 57 8.51 -9.40 6.83
CA GLU A 57 9.20 -10.16 5.77
C GLU A 57 8.37 -10.31 4.48
N GLY A 58 7.09 -9.92 4.53
CA GLY A 58 6.12 -10.09 3.45
C GLY A 58 5.44 -11.47 3.48
N ILE A 59 4.33 -11.58 2.74
CA ILE A 59 3.56 -12.81 2.61
C ILE A 59 3.33 -13.07 1.12
N PRO A 60 4.27 -13.73 0.42
CA PRO A 60 4.20 -13.91 -1.04
C PRO A 60 2.91 -14.58 -1.53
N LYS A 61 2.36 -15.51 -0.76
CA LYS A 61 1.08 -16.19 -1.08
C LYS A 61 -0.12 -15.25 -1.15
N LEU A 62 -0.06 -14.12 -0.44
CA LEU A 62 -1.08 -13.07 -0.44
C LEU A 62 -0.63 -11.82 -1.22
N LYS A 63 0.52 -11.91 -1.93
CA LYS A 63 1.15 -10.77 -2.61
C LYS A 63 1.41 -9.56 -1.69
N ILE A 64 1.57 -9.80 -0.39
CA ILE A 64 1.98 -8.76 0.55
C ILE A 64 3.51 -8.61 0.42
N PRO A 65 4.03 -7.44 0.00
CA PRO A 65 5.47 -7.22 -0.06
C PRO A 65 6.07 -7.12 1.36
N PRO A 66 7.40 -7.24 1.52
CA PRO A 66 8.05 -6.92 2.78
C PRO A 66 7.72 -5.50 3.21
N LEU A 67 7.33 -5.32 4.47
CA LEU A 67 7.02 -4.01 5.06
C LEU A 67 8.18 -3.46 5.92
N GLU A 68 9.28 -4.19 6.05
CA GLU A 68 10.43 -3.78 6.87
C GLU A 68 11.77 -4.26 6.28
N PRO A 69 12.50 -3.45 5.48
CA PRO A 69 12.07 -2.18 4.92
C PRO A 69 10.96 -2.37 3.89
N PHE A 70 10.02 -1.43 3.84
CA PHE A 70 9.12 -1.30 2.72
C PHE A 70 9.83 -0.59 1.56
N LEU A 71 10.16 -1.36 0.53
CA LEU A 71 10.86 -0.88 -0.65
C LEU A 71 9.87 -0.52 -1.75
N LEU A 72 10.02 0.70 -2.28
CA LEU A 72 9.19 1.21 -3.35
C LEU A 72 9.94 1.23 -4.68
N PRO A 73 9.26 0.91 -5.80
CA PRO A 73 9.85 1.04 -7.12
C PRO A 73 10.18 2.52 -7.40
N GLU A 74 10.96 2.74 -8.45
CA GLU A 74 11.23 4.09 -8.92
C GLU A 74 9.92 4.87 -9.08
N THR A 75 9.87 6.03 -8.44
CA THR A 75 8.69 6.86 -8.37
C THR A 75 8.99 8.20 -9.04
N ASN A 76 8.22 8.51 -10.08
CA ASN A 76 8.28 9.78 -10.77
C ASN A 76 7.12 10.66 -10.30
N ILE A 77 7.45 11.83 -9.78
CA ILE A 77 6.53 12.85 -9.30
C ILE A 77 6.57 13.99 -10.31
N ASP A 78 5.40 14.37 -10.82
CA ASP A 78 5.22 15.58 -11.62
C ASP A 78 3.90 16.22 -11.19
N ARG A 79 4.00 17.29 -10.41
CA ARG A 79 2.86 17.94 -9.77
C ARG A 79 3.03 19.44 -9.75
N ARG A 80 1.89 20.13 -9.84
CA ARG A 80 1.78 21.58 -9.79
C ARG A 80 0.58 21.96 -8.94
N SER A 81 0.77 22.95 -8.08
CA SER A 81 -0.24 23.51 -7.21
C SER A 81 0.07 24.98 -6.95
N ASP A 82 -0.78 25.65 -6.18
CA ASP A 82 -0.56 27.05 -5.81
C ASP A 82 0.68 27.24 -4.94
N SER A 83 1.05 26.25 -4.13
CA SER A 83 2.14 26.33 -3.15
C SER A 83 3.36 25.49 -3.48
N LEU A 84 3.28 24.58 -4.45
CA LEU A 84 4.40 23.72 -4.85
C LEU A 84 4.26 23.28 -6.31
N ASP A 85 5.29 23.54 -7.10
CA ASP A 85 5.55 22.80 -8.33
C ASP A 85 6.72 21.85 -8.06
N VAL A 86 6.60 20.59 -8.44
CA VAL A 86 7.65 19.60 -8.21
C VAL A 86 7.70 18.60 -9.36
N LYS A 87 8.89 18.43 -9.91
CA LYS A 87 9.26 17.32 -10.77
C LYS A 87 10.42 16.58 -10.10
N ALA A 88 10.19 15.34 -9.68
CA ALA A 88 11.19 14.56 -8.98
C ALA A 88 11.19 13.10 -9.40
N THR A 89 12.37 12.49 -9.41
CA THR A 89 12.54 11.04 -9.55
C THR A 89 13.14 10.53 -8.25
N LEU A 90 12.44 9.61 -7.60
CA LEU A 90 12.86 8.95 -6.37
C LEU A 90 13.27 7.52 -6.70
N THR A 91 14.50 7.13 -6.33
CA THR A 91 15.01 5.77 -6.51
C THR A 91 15.53 5.23 -5.19
N GLN A 92 15.47 3.90 -5.03
CA GLN A 92 15.83 3.22 -3.78
C GLN A 92 15.07 3.79 -2.58
N LEU A 93 13.80 4.14 -2.78
CA LEU A 93 12.93 4.62 -1.71
C LEU A 93 12.65 3.45 -0.76
N ALA A 94 13.14 3.58 0.46
CA ALA A 94 12.98 2.61 1.54
C ALA A 94 12.34 3.30 2.75
N ILE A 95 11.32 2.65 3.31
CA ILE A 95 10.63 3.12 4.51
C ILE A 95 10.73 2.02 5.58
N MET A 96 11.35 2.35 6.71
CA MET A 96 11.40 1.52 7.91
C MET A 96 10.30 1.96 8.88
N GLY A 97 9.77 1.02 9.66
CA GLY A 97 8.75 1.26 10.69
C GLY A 97 7.31 1.04 10.23
N VAL A 98 7.07 0.68 8.96
CA VAL A 98 5.71 0.46 8.43
C VAL A 98 5.03 -0.72 9.15
N ASN A 99 5.79 -1.77 9.50
CA ASN A 99 5.26 -2.94 10.19
C ASN A 99 4.88 -2.69 11.67
N ASN A 100 5.31 -1.56 12.24
CA ASN A 100 5.02 -1.19 13.64
C ASN A 100 3.68 -0.47 13.80
N VAL A 101 2.87 -0.45 12.76
CA VAL A 101 1.55 0.18 12.77
C VAL A 101 0.58 -0.47 13.77
N VAL A 102 -0.22 0.36 14.42
CA VAL A 102 -1.25 -0.04 15.38
C VAL A 102 -2.62 0.42 14.88
N PHE A 103 -3.60 -0.49 14.90
CA PHE A 103 -4.99 -0.11 14.68
C PHE A 103 -5.59 0.51 15.92
N SER A 104 -6.29 1.63 15.74
CA SER A 104 -7.07 2.25 16.81
C SER A 104 -8.57 2.10 16.59
N LYS A 105 -9.05 2.14 15.33
CA LYS A 105 -10.45 1.95 14.97
C LYS A 105 -10.56 1.29 13.60
N LEU A 106 -11.52 0.38 13.45
CA LEU A 106 -11.90 -0.24 12.18
C LEU A 106 -13.42 -0.33 12.11
N ASN A 107 -13.98 0.11 11.00
CA ASN A 107 -15.40 -0.04 10.70
C ASN A 107 -15.56 -0.42 9.23
N VAL A 108 -16.17 -1.58 8.99
CA VAL A 108 -16.42 -2.13 7.65
C VAL A 108 -17.90 -2.49 7.53
N ASN A 109 -18.51 -2.04 6.44
CA ASN A 109 -19.87 -2.39 6.05
C ASN A 109 -19.80 -3.16 4.72
N LEU A 110 -20.12 -4.45 4.76
CA LEU A 110 -20.09 -5.32 3.58
C LEU A 110 -21.30 -5.14 2.66
N THR A 111 -22.39 -4.53 3.15
CA THR A 111 -23.57 -4.21 2.33
C THR A 111 -23.27 -3.04 1.39
N ASP A 112 -22.70 -1.97 1.92
CA ASP A 112 -22.35 -0.77 1.15
C ASP A 112 -20.94 -0.84 0.54
N LEU A 113 -20.17 -1.88 0.90
CA LEU A 113 -18.75 -2.06 0.54
C LEU A 113 -17.90 -0.83 0.88
N LYS A 114 -18.14 -0.25 2.06
CA LYS A 114 -17.43 0.92 2.58
C LYS A 114 -16.70 0.56 3.85
N GLY A 115 -15.56 1.21 4.05
CA GLY A 115 -14.77 1.02 5.25
C GLY A 115 -14.09 2.30 5.72
N SER A 116 -13.77 2.34 7.00
CA SER A 116 -12.91 3.35 7.59
C SER A 116 -11.98 2.72 8.60
N VAL A 117 -10.75 3.23 8.66
CA VAL A 117 -9.72 2.72 9.55
C VAL A 117 -8.85 3.85 10.06
N SER A 118 -8.45 3.75 11.33
CA SER A 118 -7.55 4.70 11.98
C SER A 118 -6.28 3.97 12.39
N LEU A 119 -5.16 4.42 11.83
CA LEU A 119 -3.82 3.87 12.01
C LEU A 119 -2.96 4.84 12.80
N ALA A 120 -2.09 4.29 13.64
CA ALA A 120 -1.00 5.03 14.25
C ALA A 120 0.32 4.31 13.96
N PHE A 121 1.32 5.05 13.51
CA PHE A 121 2.69 4.58 13.37
C PHE A 121 3.54 5.30 14.43
N ALA A 122 4.57 4.63 14.92
CA ALA A 122 5.57 5.25 15.78
C ALA A 122 6.47 6.16 14.93
N ASP A 123 7.74 5.77 14.76
CA ASP A 123 8.68 6.47 13.89
C ASP A 123 8.77 5.76 12.54
N LEU A 124 8.61 6.52 11.46
CA LEU A 124 8.89 6.08 10.10
C LEU A 124 10.22 6.68 9.65
N ASN A 125 11.19 5.84 9.30
CA ASN A 125 12.46 6.30 8.74
C ASN A 125 12.44 6.14 7.22
N VAL A 126 12.67 7.23 6.51
CA VAL A 126 12.61 7.30 5.05
C VAL A 126 14.01 7.58 4.51
N THR A 127 14.45 6.76 3.57
CA THR A 127 15.67 7.02 2.81
C THR A 127 15.38 6.88 1.33
N THR A 128 15.91 7.79 0.51
CA THR A 128 15.79 7.71 -0.95
C THR A 128 16.93 8.46 -1.61
N LEU A 129 17.29 8.05 -2.82
CA LEU A 129 17.99 8.91 -3.76
C LEU A 129 16.97 9.76 -4.50
N TYR A 130 17.30 11.02 -4.75
CA TYR A 130 16.41 11.95 -5.44
C TYR A 130 17.15 12.68 -6.56
N VAL A 131 16.43 12.95 -7.64
CA VAL A 131 16.71 14.02 -8.60
C VAL A 131 15.46 14.90 -8.60
N MET A 132 15.59 16.19 -8.28
CA MET A 132 14.44 17.06 -8.05
C MET A 132 14.65 18.42 -8.70
N ASP A 133 13.58 18.92 -9.31
CA ASP A 133 13.39 20.29 -9.77
C ASP A 133 12.03 20.77 -9.25
N ALA A 134 12.05 21.67 -8.27
CA ALA A 134 10.86 22.11 -7.56
C ALA A 134 10.87 23.63 -7.37
N MET A 135 9.68 24.20 -7.19
CA MET A 135 9.46 25.59 -6.88
C MET A 135 8.48 25.67 -5.70
N LEU A 136 9.04 25.92 -4.51
CA LEU A 136 8.26 25.99 -3.27
C LEU A 136 7.71 27.40 -3.07
N MET A 137 6.44 27.48 -2.70
CA MET A 137 5.65 28.71 -2.51
C MET A 137 5.76 29.72 -3.66
N LYS A 138 6.06 29.23 -4.89
CA LYS A 138 6.29 30.05 -6.09
C LYS A 138 7.46 31.03 -6.03
N ILE A 139 8.33 30.93 -5.03
CA ILE A 139 9.44 31.87 -4.83
C ILE A 139 10.78 31.22 -4.56
N ILE A 140 10.81 29.97 -4.08
CA ILE A 140 12.04 29.27 -3.71
C ILE A 140 12.31 28.17 -4.74
N PRO A 141 13.22 28.41 -5.72
CA PRO A 141 13.63 27.36 -6.63
C PRO A 141 14.52 26.35 -5.90
N MET A 142 14.21 25.07 -6.10
CA MET A 142 14.84 23.95 -5.45
C MET A 142 15.22 22.91 -6.50
N LYS A 143 16.46 22.98 -6.98
CA LYS A 143 16.97 22.04 -7.95
C LYS A 143 18.22 21.36 -7.44
N GLY A 144 18.21 20.04 -7.44
CA GLY A 144 19.40 19.27 -7.12
C GLY A 144 19.14 17.78 -7.13
N GLN A 145 20.22 17.03 -6.93
CA GLN A 145 20.16 15.59 -6.77
C GLN A 145 21.04 15.16 -5.59
N GLY A 146 20.69 14.05 -4.97
CA GLY A 146 21.43 13.53 -3.82
C GLY A 146 20.66 12.45 -3.09
N LYS A 147 20.91 12.35 -1.79
CA LYS A 147 20.23 11.43 -0.88
C LYS A 147 19.39 12.20 0.13
N PHE A 148 18.16 11.77 0.35
CA PHE A 148 17.35 12.20 1.48
C PHE A 148 17.39 11.11 2.56
N ASN A 149 17.56 11.53 3.81
CA ASN A 149 17.32 10.69 4.99
C ASN A 149 16.47 11.48 5.97
N GLY A 150 15.37 10.89 6.45
CA GLY A 150 14.51 11.55 7.41
C GLY A 150 13.75 10.58 8.30
N THR A 151 13.17 11.14 9.35
CA THR A 151 12.35 10.46 10.34
C THR A 151 11.07 11.25 10.48
N ILE A 152 9.93 10.59 10.36
CA ILE A 152 8.60 11.14 10.59
C ILE A 152 8.07 10.51 11.87
N LYS A 153 7.61 11.33 12.81
CA LYS A 153 7.19 10.91 14.15
C LYS A 153 5.72 11.15 14.38
N ASP A 154 5.13 10.33 15.25
CA ASP A 154 3.74 10.43 15.70
C ASP A 154 2.75 10.51 14.54
N VAL A 155 2.91 9.61 13.57
CA VAL A 155 2.06 9.61 12.37
C VAL A 155 0.73 8.95 12.70
N LYS A 156 -0.36 9.69 12.46
CA LYS A 156 -1.72 9.15 12.54
C LYS A 156 -2.38 9.27 11.18
N VAL A 157 -3.07 8.23 10.75
CA VAL A 157 -3.76 8.22 9.45
C VAL A 157 -5.19 7.76 9.67
N ASN A 158 -6.14 8.60 9.29
CA ASN A 158 -7.51 8.19 9.10
C ASN A 158 -7.72 7.92 7.62
N MET A 159 -8.27 6.75 7.32
CA MET A 159 -8.47 6.29 5.96
C MET A 159 -9.92 5.88 5.79
N THR A 160 -10.53 6.31 4.70
CA THR A 160 -11.86 5.87 4.28
C THR A 160 -11.77 5.29 2.88
N GLY A 161 -12.54 4.24 2.59
CA GLY A 161 -12.51 3.61 1.29
C GLY A 161 -13.85 3.06 0.86
N LYS A 162 -13.99 2.91 -0.45
CA LYS A 162 -15.11 2.24 -1.11
C LYS A 162 -14.56 1.15 -2.02
N ALA A 163 -15.20 -0.01 -1.97
CA ALA A 163 -14.91 -1.14 -2.82
C ALA A 163 -16.12 -1.51 -3.69
N GLU A 164 -15.85 -2.36 -4.67
CA GLU A 164 -16.83 -3.00 -5.54
C GLU A 164 -16.50 -4.49 -5.64
N LEU A 165 -17.50 -5.30 -5.97
CA LEU A 165 -17.29 -6.71 -6.28
C LEU A 165 -17.13 -6.89 -7.78
N SER A 166 -16.14 -7.67 -8.18
CA SER A 166 -16.03 -8.12 -9.56
C SER A 166 -17.25 -8.98 -9.94
N PRO A 167 -17.59 -9.07 -11.24
CA PRO A 167 -18.50 -10.10 -11.71
C PRO A 167 -18.05 -11.48 -11.22
N LYS A 168 -19.01 -12.35 -10.93
CA LYS A 168 -18.72 -13.74 -10.58
C LYS A 168 -18.10 -14.45 -11.77
N ASN A 169 -17.02 -15.17 -11.54
CA ASN A 169 -16.43 -16.04 -12.56
C ASN A 169 -17.24 -17.35 -12.71
N GLU A 170 -16.81 -18.21 -13.64
CA GLU A 170 -17.43 -19.53 -13.90
C GLU A 170 -17.53 -20.43 -12.67
N ARG A 171 -16.70 -20.19 -11.64
CA ARG A 171 -16.70 -20.92 -10.37
C ARG A 171 -17.57 -20.25 -9.30
N GLY A 172 -18.36 -19.24 -9.67
CA GLY A 172 -19.24 -18.50 -8.77
C GLY A 172 -18.52 -17.57 -7.79
N ARG A 173 -17.23 -17.29 -8.00
CA ARG A 173 -16.37 -16.49 -7.11
C ARG A 173 -16.29 -15.05 -7.57
N SER A 174 -16.36 -14.12 -6.63
CA SER A 174 -16.15 -12.69 -6.84
C SER A 174 -14.93 -12.20 -6.07
N TYR A 175 -14.33 -11.08 -6.49
CA TYR A 175 -13.19 -10.47 -5.83
C TYR A 175 -13.51 -9.04 -5.43
N LEU A 176 -13.07 -8.64 -4.24
CA LEU A 176 -13.14 -7.24 -3.84
C LEU A 176 -12.12 -6.42 -4.62
N LYS A 177 -12.55 -5.27 -5.10
CA LYS A 177 -11.70 -4.25 -5.71
C LYS A 177 -11.97 -2.93 -5.02
N LEU A 178 -10.95 -2.38 -4.37
CA LEU A 178 -10.99 -1.03 -3.84
C LEU A 178 -10.99 -0.06 -5.03
N VAL A 179 -11.98 0.84 -5.07
CA VAL A 179 -12.18 1.80 -6.17
C VAL A 179 -11.90 3.24 -5.75
N GLU A 180 -12.06 3.54 -4.46
CA GLU A 180 -11.79 4.85 -3.90
C GLU A 180 -11.14 4.69 -2.54
N ILE A 181 -10.16 5.54 -2.27
CA ILE A 181 -9.55 5.67 -0.96
C ILE A 181 -9.19 7.12 -0.68
N LYS A 182 -9.36 7.54 0.57
CA LYS A 182 -9.00 8.86 1.04
C LYS A 182 -8.17 8.76 2.29
N PHE A 183 -7.05 9.46 2.32
CA PHE A 183 -6.12 9.52 3.44
C PHE A 183 -6.19 10.90 4.07
N LYS A 184 -6.37 10.93 5.39
CA LYS A 184 -6.15 12.12 6.20
C LYS A 184 -5.05 11.83 7.20
N GLY A 185 -3.86 12.34 6.90
CA GLY A 185 -2.66 12.21 7.71
C GLY A 185 -2.54 13.33 8.73
N PHE A 186 -1.96 13.00 9.87
CA PHE A 186 -1.42 13.93 10.84
C PHE A 186 0.04 13.53 11.12
N ILE A 187 0.94 14.49 11.01
CA ILE A 187 2.37 14.32 11.26
C ILE A 187 2.71 15.14 12.50
N GLY A 188 3.10 14.48 13.59
CA GLY A 188 3.46 15.17 14.83
C GLY A 188 4.72 16.00 14.68
N ASP A 189 5.80 15.42 14.16
CA ASP A 189 7.03 16.11 13.76
C ASP A 189 7.73 15.33 12.64
N ALA A 190 8.62 15.99 11.92
CA ALA A 190 9.50 15.35 10.96
C ALA A 190 10.87 16.01 10.96
N THR A 191 11.91 15.21 10.85
CA THR A 191 13.28 15.68 10.69
C THR A 191 13.85 15.06 9.44
N GLY A 192 14.56 15.83 8.62
CA GLY A 192 15.11 15.34 7.37
C GLY A 192 16.36 16.10 6.96
N ARG A 193 17.21 15.43 6.21
CA ARG A 193 18.41 16.00 5.60
C ARG A 193 18.55 15.56 4.17
N LEU A 194 18.72 16.55 3.29
CA LEU A 194 19.27 16.36 1.96
C LEU A 194 20.80 16.35 2.07
N VAL A 195 21.43 15.39 1.40
CA VAL A 195 22.87 15.18 1.39
C VAL A 195 23.31 15.08 -0.06
N ASP A 196 24.26 15.91 -0.46
CA ASP A 196 24.90 15.77 -1.77
C ASP A 196 25.75 14.49 -1.81
N THR A 197 25.51 13.65 -2.81
CA THR A 197 26.28 12.42 -3.06
C THR A 197 27.01 12.45 -4.41
N THR A 198 27.09 13.63 -5.02
CA THR A 198 27.46 13.82 -6.43
C THR A 198 28.78 14.55 -6.60
N GLN A 199 29.31 15.12 -5.52
CA GLN A 199 30.52 15.96 -5.52
C GLN A 199 30.34 17.20 -6.42
N ASN A 200 29.11 17.67 -6.60
CA ASN A 200 28.78 18.86 -7.37
C ASN A 200 28.52 20.03 -6.41
N PRO A 201 29.31 21.12 -6.47
CA PRO A 201 29.12 22.29 -5.62
C PRO A 201 27.70 22.86 -5.65
N GLU A 202 27.00 22.83 -6.79
CA GLU A 202 25.63 23.32 -6.91
C GLU A 202 24.66 22.47 -6.08
N ASN A 203 24.81 21.14 -6.10
CA ASN A 203 23.99 20.22 -5.29
C ASN A 203 24.28 20.39 -3.80
N SER A 204 25.53 20.64 -3.43
CA SER A 204 25.91 20.92 -2.03
C SER A 204 25.28 22.20 -1.52
N ILE A 205 25.36 23.29 -2.28
CA ILE A 205 24.74 24.58 -1.94
C ILE A 205 23.22 24.44 -1.84
N PHE A 206 22.62 23.72 -2.79
CA PHE A 206 21.19 23.42 -2.76
C PHE A 206 20.80 22.67 -1.49
N ALA A 207 21.50 21.57 -1.16
CA ALA A 207 21.20 20.75 0.00
C ALA A 207 21.31 21.56 1.31
N GLU A 208 22.37 22.36 1.46
CA GLU A 208 22.55 23.23 2.63
C GLU A 208 21.42 24.27 2.76
N THR A 209 21.13 24.98 1.67
CA THR A 209 20.08 26.00 1.64
C THR A 209 18.70 25.41 1.94
N ALA A 210 18.38 24.28 1.32
CA ALA A 210 17.11 23.58 1.53
C ALA A 210 16.98 23.05 2.97
N ASN A 211 18.05 22.49 3.53
CA ASN A 211 18.08 22.04 4.92
C ASN A 211 17.87 23.21 5.90
N MET A 212 18.55 24.35 5.69
CA MET A 212 18.37 25.55 6.51
C MET A 212 16.93 26.10 6.39
N PHE A 213 16.39 26.16 5.18
CA PHE A 213 15.02 26.61 4.97
C PHE A 213 14.02 25.69 5.69
N TYR A 214 14.19 24.38 5.57
CA TYR A 214 13.36 23.39 6.26
C TYR A 214 13.45 23.51 7.78
N ASP A 215 14.65 23.70 8.34
CA ASP A 215 14.82 23.83 9.79
C ASP A 215 14.10 25.06 10.35
N ASN A 216 14.14 26.17 9.62
CA ASN A 216 13.52 27.43 10.04
C ASN A 216 12.00 27.49 9.79
N ASN A 217 11.47 26.68 8.86
CA ASN A 217 10.08 26.75 8.38
C ASN A 217 9.40 25.37 8.35
N ARG A 218 9.78 24.48 9.27
CA ARG A 218 9.42 23.06 9.22
C ARG A 218 7.92 22.82 9.13
N ARG A 219 7.14 23.55 9.92
CA ARG A 219 5.67 23.37 9.99
C ARG A 219 5.02 23.77 8.69
N GLU A 220 5.39 24.93 8.16
CA GLU A 220 4.89 25.47 6.90
C GLU A 220 5.23 24.55 5.73
N VAL A 221 6.46 24.01 5.69
CA VAL A 221 6.86 23.03 4.68
C VAL A 221 6.03 21.75 4.80
N LEU A 222 5.82 21.24 6.03
CA LEU A 222 5.00 20.04 6.24
C LEU A 222 3.55 20.26 5.82
N ASP A 223 2.97 21.43 6.09
CA ASP A 223 1.60 21.76 5.69
C ASP A 223 1.46 21.79 4.16
N VAL A 224 2.47 22.31 3.45
CA VAL A 224 2.51 22.28 1.98
C VAL A 224 2.69 20.87 1.42
N LEU A 225 3.55 20.05 2.03
CA LEU A 225 3.85 18.70 1.55
C LEU A 225 2.79 17.65 1.90
N THR A 226 2.07 17.82 3.01
CA THR A 226 1.13 16.81 3.53
C THR A 226 0.09 16.37 2.51
N PRO A 227 -0.62 17.27 1.78
CA PRO A 227 -1.58 16.85 0.76
C PRO A 227 -0.95 15.98 -0.35
N PHE A 228 0.28 16.28 -0.76
CA PHE A 228 1.00 15.47 -1.76
C PHE A 228 1.37 14.08 -1.21
N ILE A 229 1.76 14.02 0.07
CA ILE A 229 2.04 12.75 0.75
C ILE A 229 0.75 11.93 0.87
N GLU A 230 -0.38 12.55 1.23
CA GLU A 230 -1.70 11.91 1.29
C GLU A 230 -2.06 11.30 -0.07
N GLU A 231 -1.99 12.06 -1.16
CA GLU A 231 -2.27 11.56 -2.51
C GLU A 231 -1.33 10.43 -2.96
N PHE A 232 -0.03 10.56 -2.66
CA PHE A 232 0.95 9.52 -2.96
C PHE A 232 0.62 8.21 -2.21
N CYS A 233 0.32 8.32 -0.92
CA CYS A 233 -0.09 7.19 -0.10
C CYS A 233 -1.42 6.58 -0.54
N GLU A 234 -2.40 7.39 -0.98
CA GLU A 234 -3.66 6.91 -1.55
C GLU A 234 -3.39 6.01 -2.77
N SER A 235 -2.60 6.49 -3.73
CA SER A 235 -2.26 5.74 -4.94
C SER A 235 -1.52 4.44 -4.63
N LEU A 236 -0.52 4.53 -3.76
CA LEU A 236 0.30 3.39 -3.35
C LEU A 236 -0.53 2.32 -2.63
N PHE A 237 -1.32 2.73 -1.64
CA PHE A 237 -2.17 1.82 -0.87
C PHE A 237 -3.21 1.16 -1.77
N LEU A 238 -3.84 1.92 -2.67
CA LEU A 238 -4.81 1.38 -3.61
C LEU A 238 -4.21 0.26 -4.47
N GLY A 239 -2.98 0.45 -4.95
CA GLY A 239 -2.24 -0.55 -5.73
C GLY A 239 -1.93 -1.82 -4.92
N VAL A 240 -1.34 -1.66 -3.73
CA VAL A 240 -0.98 -2.77 -2.86
C VAL A 240 -2.22 -3.54 -2.38
N ALA A 241 -3.24 -2.83 -1.88
CA ALA A 241 -4.47 -3.43 -1.39
C ALA A 241 -5.18 -4.22 -2.50
N ASN A 242 -5.29 -3.68 -3.72
CA ASN A 242 -5.92 -4.40 -4.82
C ASN A 242 -5.11 -5.63 -5.27
N GLN A 243 -3.78 -5.59 -5.21
CA GLN A 243 -2.98 -6.80 -5.44
C GLN A 243 -3.31 -7.88 -4.41
N ILE A 244 -3.43 -7.53 -3.13
CA ILE A 244 -3.76 -8.47 -2.06
C ILE A 244 -5.19 -9.00 -2.22
N LEU A 245 -6.18 -8.11 -2.37
CA LEU A 245 -7.60 -8.48 -2.50
C LEU A 245 -7.88 -9.33 -3.74
N SER A 246 -7.07 -9.21 -4.80
CA SER A 246 -7.17 -10.08 -5.98
C SER A 246 -6.74 -11.54 -5.73
N THR A 247 -6.10 -11.85 -4.60
CA THR A 247 -5.60 -13.20 -4.31
C THR A 247 -6.65 -14.11 -3.67
N LEU A 248 -7.66 -13.53 -3.03
CA LEU A 248 -8.66 -14.25 -2.24
C LEU A 248 -10.08 -13.89 -2.72
N PRO A 249 -10.93 -14.89 -3.02
CA PRO A 249 -12.35 -14.64 -3.29
C PRO A 249 -13.05 -14.02 -2.09
N PHE A 250 -14.03 -13.15 -2.36
CA PHE A 250 -14.89 -12.55 -1.34
C PHE A 250 -15.62 -13.62 -0.51
N GLU A 251 -16.01 -14.73 -1.13
CA GLU A 251 -16.64 -15.90 -0.50
C GLU A 251 -15.70 -16.70 0.41
N GLU A 252 -14.40 -16.61 0.19
CA GLU A 252 -13.42 -17.24 1.09
C GLU A 252 -13.07 -16.31 2.25
N MET A 253 -12.94 -14.99 2.01
CA MET A 253 -12.63 -14.01 3.07
C MET A 253 -13.79 -13.83 4.05
N PHE A 254 -15.00 -13.78 3.51
CA PHE A 254 -16.21 -13.57 4.28
C PHE A 254 -17.19 -14.70 3.99
N ILE A 255 -17.49 -15.54 4.98
CA ILE A 255 -18.38 -16.70 4.84
C ILE A 255 -19.78 -16.37 5.37
N GLU A 256 -20.79 -17.00 4.77
CA GLU A 256 -22.17 -16.98 5.31
C GLU A 256 -22.25 -17.88 6.54
N THR A 257 -23.04 -17.49 7.54
CA THR A 257 -23.40 -18.41 8.61
C THR A 257 -24.36 -19.47 8.10
N ALA A 258 -24.19 -20.73 8.52
CA ALA A 258 -25.17 -21.77 8.24
C ALA A 258 -26.57 -21.31 8.71
N PRO A 259 -27.64 -21.61 7.95
CA PRO A 259 -28.98 -21.18 8.32
C PRO A 259 -29.35 -21.72 9.71
N LYS A 260 -29.85 -20.86 10.60
CA LYS A 260 -30.25 -21.23 11.97
C LYS A 260 -31.34 -22.33 11.98
N ASN A 261 -32.09 -22.49 10.88
CA ASN A 261 -33.07 -23.55 10.67
C ASN A 261 -32.84 -24.19 9.29
N PRO A 262 -32.19 -25.35 9.19
CA PRO A 262 -32.13 -26.08 7.93
C PRO A 262 -33.54 -26.52 7.50
N PRO A 263 -33.85 -26.56 6.19
CA PRO A 263 -35.13 -27.09 5.73
C PRO A 263 -35.31 -28.54 6.22
N PRO A 264 -36.55 -28.94 6.57
CA PRO A 264 -36.81 -30.32 6.96
C PRO A 264 -36.40 -31.26 5.82
N PRO A 265 -35.90 -32.47 6.14
CA PRO A 265 -35.51 -33.44 5.12
C PRO A 265 -36.69 -33.76 4.20
N PRO A 266 -36.43 -34.06 2.91
CA PRO A 266 -37.49 -34.48 1.99
C PRO A 266 -38.20 -35.72 2.55
N PRO A 267 -39.54 -35.82 2.38
CA PRO A 267 -40.28 -37.00 2.81
C PRO A 267 -39.73 -38.24 2.09
N LEU A 268 -39.54 -39.31 2.89
CA LEU A 268 -39.12 -40.64 2.43
C LEU A 268 -40.12 -41.25 1.44
#